data_AF-A0A212CPR5-F1
#
_entry.id   AF-A0A212CPR5-F1
#
_cell.length_a   1.000
_cell.length_b   1.000
_cell.length_c   1.000
_cell.angle_alpha   90.00
_cell.angle_beta   90.00
_cell.angle_gamma   90.00
#
_symmetry.space_group_name_H-M   'P 1'
#
loop_
_entity.id
_entity.type
_entity.pdbx_description
1 polymer ?
#
loop_
_entity_poly.entity_id
_entity_poly.type
_entity_poly.pdbx_seq_one_letter_code
_entity_poly.pdbx_strand_id
1 'polypeptide(L)' 'MESTYLQKILGTCLTEGLAEVARMRPVDPIEYLALNVMFFFKSCERQEEMVQLEHEREVALMEQEMMERLKAEQLLFQQ' A
#
# COMPACT_ATOMS: atom_id res chain seq x y z
N MET A 1 -6.73 7.76 -24.14
CA MET A 1 -7.21 6.76 -23.18
C MET A 1 -6.07 5.92 -22.63
N GLU A 2 -5.17 5.37 -23.45
CA GLU A 2 -4.02 4.58 -22.95
C GLU A 2 -2.91 5.43 -22.34
N SER A 3 -2.59 6.59 -22.93
CA SER A 3 -1.52 7.47 -22.42
C SER A 3 -1.79 8.00 -21.01
N THR A 4 -3.04 8.38 -20.72
CA THR A 4 -3.44 8.87 -19.39
C THR A 4 -3.37 7.76 -18.33
N TYR A 5 -3.75 6.54 -18.71
CA TYR A 5 -3.65 5.38 -17.82
C TYR A 5 -2.18 5.04 -17.54
N LEU A 6 -1.35 4.95 -18.58
CA LEU A 6 0.10 4.75 -18.42
C LEU A 6 0.73 5.86 -17.58
N GLN A 7 0.35 7.12 -17.78
CA GLN A 7 0.85 8.23 -16.98
C GLN A 7 0.44 8.10 -15.51
N LYS A 8 -0.79 7.67 -15.22
CA LYS A 8 -1.26 7.47 -13.84
C LYS A 8 -0.49 6.37 -13.12
N ILE A 9 -0.25 5.25 -13.79
CA ILE A 9 0.37 4.05 -13.19
C ILE A 9 1.91 4.15 -13.17
N LEU A 10 2.50 4.64 -14.25
CA LEU A 10 3.95 4.60 -14.48
C LEU A 10 4.60 5.99 -14.51
N GLY A 11 3.82 7.08 -14.57
CA GLY A 11 4.37 8.42 -14.83
C GLY A 11 5.39 8.85 -13.79
N THR A 12 5.08 8.72 -12.50
CA THR A 12 6.01 9.07 -11.41
C THR A 12 7.22 8.15 -11.41
N CYS A 13 7.01 6.83 -11.44
CA CYS A 13 8.08 5.83 -11.43
C CYS A 13 9.05 5.99 -12.61
N LEU A 14 8.53 6.21 -13.82
CA LEU A 14 9.36 6.43 -15.01
C LEU A 14 10.09 7.78 -14.95
N THR A 15 9.46 8.84 -14.45
CA THR A 15 10.10 10.16 -14.35
C THR A 15 11.30 10.10 -13.40
N GLU A 16 11.13 9.50 -12.23
CA GLU A 16 12.19 9.34 -11.23
C GLU A 16 13.28 8.39 -11.73
N GLY A 17 12.88 7.22 -12.26
CA GLY A 17 13.81 6.23 -12.78
C GLY A 17 14.65 6.76 -13.95
N LEU A 18 14.05 7.51 -14.87
CA LEU A 18 14.77 8.13 -15.98
C LEU A 18 15.70 9.26 -15.51
N ALA A 19 15.29 10.05 -14.52
CA ALA A 19 16.15 11.06 -13.91
C ALA A 19 17.39 10.42 -13.25
N GLU A 20 17.21 9.26 -12.60
CA GLU A 20 18.31 8.54 -11.99
C GLU A 20 19.23 7.88 -13.02
N VAL A 21 18.69 7.29 -14.09
CA VAL A 21 19.49 6.79 -15.22
C VAL A 21 20.33 7.91 -15.83
N ALA A 22 19.76 9.10 -16.03
CA ALA A 22 20.48 10.25 -16.57
C ALA A 22 21.62 10.71 -15.65
N ARG A 23 21.42 10.62 -14.33
CA ARG A 23 22.40 11.00 -13.29
C ARG A 23 23.52 9.96 -13.13
N MET A 24 23.15 8.69 -13.01
CA MET A 24 24.07 7.59 -12.66
C MET A 24 24.78 7.01 -13.87
N ARG A 25 24.18 7.13 -15.08
CA ARG A 25 24.66 6.55 -16.33
C ARG A 25 25.10 5.08 -16.16
N PRO A 26 24.19 4.20 -15.71
CA PRO A 26 24.49 2.79 -15.54
C PRO A 26 24.94 2.19 -16.88
N VAL A 27 25.77 1.14 -16.79
CA VAL A 27 26.29 0.42 -17.97
C VAL A 27 25.13 -0.18 -18.79
N ASP A 28 24.10 -0.70 -18.12
CA ASP A 28 22.84 -1.11 -18.73
C ASP A 28 21.67 -0.27 -18.18
N PRO A 29 21.24 0.78 -18.90
CA PRO A 29 20.14 1.64 -18.47
C PRO A 29 18.76 0.98 -18.58
N ILE A 30 18.61 -0.04 -19.45
CA ILE A 30 17.34 -0.74 -19.61
C ILE A 30 17.14 -1.68 -18.42
N GLU A 31 18.16 -2.48 -18.09
CA GLU A 31 18.12 -3.37 -16.93
C GLU A 31 17.93 -2.57 -15.62
N TYR A 32 18.67 -1.48 -15.46
CA TYR A 32 18.55 -0.62 -14.29
C TYR A 32 17.13 -0.08 -14.10
N LEU A 33 16.51 0.43 -15.18
CA LEU A 33 15.15 0.95 -15.12
C LEU A 33 14.13 -0.16 -14.84
N ALA A 34 14.28 -1.34 -15.44
CA ALA A 34 13.39 -2.47 -15.24
C ALA A 34 13.38 -2.95 -13.77
N LEU A 35 14.55 -3.02 -13.14
CA LEU A 35 14.67 -3.38 -11.72
C LEU A 35 13.97 -2.38 -10.80
N ASN A 36 14.15 -1.08 -11.06
CA ASN A 36 13.50 -0.01 -10.29
C ASN A 36 11.98 -0.05 -10.42
N VAL A 37 11.47 -0.23 -11.65
CA VAL A 37 10.02 -0.35 -11.90
C VAL A 37 9.43 -1.55 -11.15
N MET A 38 10.09 -2.71 -11.21
CA MET A 38 9.65 -3.91 -10.50
C MET A 38 9.62 -3.70 -8.98
N PHE A 39 10.65 -3.07 -8.42
CA PHE A 39 10.74 -2.79 -6.99
C PHE A 39 9.66 -1.81 -6.53
N PHE A 40 9.39 -0.78 -7.32
CA PHE A 40 8.34 0.20 -7.05
C PHE A 40 6.96 -0.47 -6.93
N PHE A 41 6.59 -1.31 -7.90
CA PHE A 41 5.31 -2.01 -7.87
C PHE A 41 5.16 -2.94 -6.67
N LYS A 42 6.20 -3.74 -6.37
CA LYS A 42 6.20 -4.60 -5.17
C LYS A 42 6.06 -3.81 -3.88
N SER A 43 6.64 -2.62 -3.82
CA SER A 43 6.54 -1.73 -2.65
C SER A 43 5.12 -1.16 -2.52
N CYS A 44 4.49 -0.79 -3.64
CA CYS A 44 3.11 -0.31 -3.70
C CYS A 44 2.13 -1.40 -3.24
N GLU A 45 2.25 -2.62 -3.75
CA GLU A 45 1.41 -3.77 -3.35
C GLU A 45 1.51 -4.04 -1.85
N ARG A 46 2.74 -4.05 -1.30
CA ARG A 46 2.94 -4.22 0.15
C ARG A 46 2.33 -3.09 0.97
N GLN A 47 2.38 -1.85 0.49
CA GLN A 47 1.77 -0.73 1.20
C GLN A 47 0.24 -0.84 1.22
N GLU A 48 -0.37 -1.24 0.11
CA GLU A 48 -1.82 -1.48 0.04
C GLU A 48 -2.25 -2.60 0.99
N GLU A 49 -1.51 -3.70 1.04
CA GLU A 49 -1.74 -4.80 1.99
C GLU A 49 -1.65 -4.32 3.44
N MET A 50 -0.64 -3.51 3.78
CA MET A 50 -0.47 -2.96 5.13
C MET A 50 -1.63 -2.06 5.54
N VAL A 51 -2.11 -1.20 4.63
CA VAL A 51 -3.27 -0.32 4.87
C VAL A 51 -4.54 -1.14 5.10
N GLN A 52 -4.73 -2.23 4.35
CA GLN A 52 -5.86 -3.14 4.54
C GLN A 52 -5.80 -3.83 5.91
N LEU A 53 -4.65 -4.36 6.29
CA LEU A 53 -4.46 -5.01 7.59
C LEU A 53 -4.66 -4.05 8.77
N GLU A 54 -4.22 -2.80 8.64
CA GLU A 54 -4.46 -1.77 9.65
C GLU A 54 -5.95 -1.47 9.80
N HIS A 55 -6.67 -1.38 8.69
CA HIS A 55 -8.11 -1.16 8.70
C HIS A 55 -8.87 -2.33 9.35
N GLU A 56 -8.54 -3.58 8.96
CA GLU A 56 -9.13 -4.78 9.56
C GLU A 56 -8.87 -4.85 11.07
N ARG A 57 -7.65 -4.49 11.49
CA ARG A 57 -7.30 -4.42 12.91
C ARG A 57 -8.13 -3.39 13.66
N GLU A 58 -8.37 -2.22 13.08
CA GLU A 58 -9.21 -1.18 13.68
C GLU A 58 -10.66 -1.65 13.83
N VAL A 59 -11.22 -2.29 12.80
CA VAL A 59 -12.57 -2.87 12.85
C VAL A 59 -12.66 -3.94 13.95
N ALA A 60 -11.70 -4.87 14.02
CA ALA A 60 -11.69 -5.92 15.04
C ALA A 60 -11.64 -5.35 16.48
N LEU A 61 -10.91 -4.25 16.70
CA LEU A 61 -10.87 -3.57 17.99
C LEU A 61 -12.22 -2.97 18.36
N MET A 62 -12.90 -2.32 17.41
CA MET A 62 -14.24 -1.76 17.64
C MET A 62 -15.27 -2.86 17.96
N GLU A 63 -15.23 -3.98 17.22
CA GLU A 63 -16.12 -5.12 17.47
C GLU A 63 -15.87 -5.75 18.85
N GLN A 64 -14.61 -5.85 19.27
CA GLN A 64 -14.25 -6.34 20.59
C GLN A 64 -14.80 -5.43 21.70
N GLU A 65 -14.60 -4.11 21.59
CA GLU A 65 -15.12 -3.14 22.56
C GLU A 65 -16.65 -3.23 22.67
N MET A 66 -17.34 -3.33 21.53
CA MET A 66 -18.79 -3.48 21.49
C MET A 66 -19.24 -4.78 22.20
N MET A 67 -18.55 -5.90 21.95
CA MET A 67 -18.84 -7.16 22.62
C MET A 67 -18.62 -7.11 24.13
N GLU A 68 -17.56 -6.44 24.60
CA GLU A 68 -17.29 -6.26 26.02
C GLU A 68 -18.37 -5.44 26.71
N ARG A 69 -18.82 -4.35 26.06
CA ARG A 69 -19.94 -3.53 26.55
C ARG A 69 -21.24 -4.33 26.64
N LEU A 70 -21.58 -5.09 25.60
CA LEU A 70 -22.78 -5.95 25.59
C LEU A 70 -22.73 -7.01 26.70
N LYS A 71 -21.57 -7.63 26.94
CA LYS A 71 -21.39 -8.59 28.04
C LYS A 71 -21.56 -7.93 29.41
N ALA A 72 -21.02 -6.73 29.60
CA ALA A 72 -21.17 -5.98 30.85
C ALA A 72 -22.64 -5.61 31.11
N GLU A 73 -23.36 -5.16 30.08
CA GLU A 73 -24.81 -4.90 30.17
C GLU A 73 -25.59 -6.17 30.52
N GLN A 74 -25.32 -7.30 29.86
CA GLN A 74 -25.98 -8.57 30.16
C GLN A 74 -25.76 -9.03 31.62
N LEU A 75 -24.56 -8.86 32.17
CA LEU A 75 -24.26 -9.20 33.56
C LEU A 75 -25.04 -8.34 34.56
N LEU A 76 -25.26 -7.06 34.24
CA LEU A 76 -26.06 -6.16 35.08
C LEU A 76 -27.54 -6.53 35.08
N PHE A 77 -28.08 -7.01 33.96
CA PHE A 77 -29.48 -7.46 33.86
C PHE A 77 -29.75 -8.82 34.51
N GLN A 78 -28.71 -9.60 34.85
CA GLN A 78 -28.84 -10.92 35.49
C GLN A 78 -28.74 -10.89 37.03
N GLN A 79 -28.53 -9.71 37.65
CA GLN A 79 -28.65 -9.49 39.10
C GLN A 79 -30.02 -8.91 39.47
#